data_AF-A0A455T7J3-F1
#
_entry.id   AF-A0A455T7J3-F1
#
_cell.length_a   1.000
_cell.length_b   1.000
_cell.length_c   1.000
_cell.angle_alpha   90.00
_cell.angle_beta   90.00
_cell.angle_gamma   90.00
#
_symmetry.space_group_name_H-M   'P 1'
#
loop_
_entity.id
_entity.type
_entity.pdbx_description
1 polymer ?
#
loop_
_entity_poly.entity_id
_entity_poly.type
_entity_poly.pdbx_seq_one_letter_code
_entity_poly.pdbx_strand_id
1 'polypeptide(L)'
;MPKRGHVMSSPGVFICHDLDAKAHQELQILTRLRQRLEETGATVTVYPGRASDDGFLPFLNQTLPDLQWFILFQTPTTAQSYQVRMAVNTALKLLEQHRLQGVVRFLASADGSPGEVPAEWTALPTFDGSYDYPRAIEKLVLTLEQDRTHLPVSAPPQAVQALMATPSPGPAPASGPSTLTSLRSPAQADYDRPLLPPNRLAPFGGSFRDFYFGATERGRAIIGLSFLLVATLVLGTVMALLLTHSSQTPATGNVTISYGRLQFFNTGLTGADNTTGICDGLDIHLQNLGTPQSGQSFYAWLLRDKSQLGGALLLAKFTPVHGRLDLRYTSPNHQNLLGSYSRFLITEESASLTPDSPTADLTRWRYYAEIPQVPDPQAETVGNTTVHYSNLDHLRHLLSGEPQLDQLSLHGGLSVWFFENVSKIFEWASAARGTGVPRDAAEMHNALVKILDYLDGTELVAQDVPRGTPILVDPTVGRVPLLTLDEKALPVPGYIRHIELDLIALTSSPHSTAAQRQLAGQIDAELNRVKANLDQVRQDARQLVNMSPKQLLASSTFPLLDDLLSQARTAFIGEVNPATGIRSGGAVWIFDHMPELAALNVTPYKA
;
A
#
# COMPACT_ATOMS: atom_id res chain seq x y z
N MET A 1 -47.53 15.70 19.19
CA MET A 1 -46.46 15.13 18.36
C MET A 1 -45.34 14.68 19.29
N PRO A 2 -44.97 13.38 19.35
CA PRO A 2 -43.91 12.92 20.23
C PRO A 2 -42.55 13.31 19.63
N LYS A 3 -41.64 13.76 20.49
CA LYS A 3 -40.25 14.10 20.15
C LYS A 3 -39.57 12.85 19.56
N ARG A 4 -39.09 12.91 18.32
CA ARG A 4 -38.14 11.94 17.76
C ARG A 4 -36.89 11.97 18.64
N GLY A 5 -36.72 10.95 19.49
CA GLY A 5 -35.45 10.74 20.18
C GLY A 5 -34.38 10.45 19.13
N HIS A 6 -33.26 11.18 19.21
CA HIS A 6 -32.06 10.81 18.47
C HIS A 6 -31.63 9.44 18.95
N VAL A 7 -31.81 8.41 18.12
CA VAL A 7 -31.14 7.13 18.29
C VAL A 7 -29.67 7.40 18.04
N MET A 8 -28.86 7.46 19.10
CA MET A 8 -27.41 7.54 18.96
C MET A 8 -26.95 6.25 18.29
N SER A 9 -26.29 6.38 17.14
CA SER A 9 -25.72 5.24 16.41
C SER A 9 -24.63 4.58 17.27
N SER A 10 -24.80 3.29 17.53
CA SER A 10 -23.80 2.43 18.14
C SER A 10 -22.48 2.44 17.36
N PRO A 11 -21.30 2.46 18.02
CA PRO A 11 -20.02 2.39 17.34
C PRO A 11 -19.87 1.01 16.70
N GLY A 12 -19.63 1.00 15.40
CA GLY A 12 -19.14 -0.10 14.61
C GLY A 12 -17.66 -0.35 14.89
N VAL A 13 -17.31 -1.60 15.19
CA VAL A 13 -15.97 -2.05 15.53
C VAL A 13 -15.61 -3.23 14.63
N PHE A 14 -14.45 -3.19 13.98
CA PHE A 14 -13.85 -4.34 13.32
C PHE A 14 -12.82 -5.00 14.22
N ILE A 15 -12.88 -6.32 14.42
CA ILE A 15 -11.81 -7.07 15.10
C ILE A 15 -11.06 -7.92 14.07
N CYS A 16 -9.80 -7.57 13.83
CA CYS A 16 -8.91 -8.28 12.92
C CYS A 16 -8.09 -9.32 13.68
N HIS A 17 -8.17 -10.59 13.26
CA HIS A 17 -7.43 -11.70 13.85
C HIS A 17 -7.07 -12.77 12.80
N ASP A 18 -6.13 -13.65 13.14
CA ASP A 18 -5.74 -14.84 12.37
C ASP A 18 -5.49 -15.98 13.36
N LEU A 19 -6.60 -16.57 13.80
CA LEU A 19 -6.61 -17.65 14.79
C LEU A 19 -6.84 -18.97 14.06
N ASP A 20 -6.04 -19.98 14.40
CA ASP A 20 -6.32 -21.37 14.03
C ASP A 20 -7.40 -21.94 14.98
N ALA A 21 -8.19 -22.90 14.51
CA ALA A 21 -9.15 -23.67 15.30
C ALA A 21 -8.49 -24.35 16.52
N LYS A 22 -7.17 -24.57 16.47
CA LYS A 22 -6.38 -25.14 17.57
C LYS A 22 -6.08 -24.13 18.69
N ALA A 23 -6.22 -22.82 18.46
CA ALA A 23 -5.95 -21.75 19.43
C ALA A 23 -7.14 -21.54 20.40
N HIS A 24 -7.47 -22.58 21.17
CA HIS A 24 -8.68 -22.62 22.01
C HIS A 24 -8.73 -21.48 23.04
N GLN A 25 -7.58 -21.10 23.61
CA GLN A 25 -7.50 -20.04 24.62
C GLN A 25 -7.74 -18.67 24.00
N GLU A 26 -7.05 -18.34 22.92
CA GLU A 26 -7.20 -17.08 22.20
C GLU A 26 -8.60 -16.93 21.61
N LEU A 27 -9.21 -18.02 21.13
CA LEU A 27 -10.58 -18.02 20.65
C LEU A 27 -11.59 -17.73 21.78
N GLN A 28 -11.36 -18.25 22.99
CA GLN A 28 -12.17 -17.89 24.16
C GLN A 28 -12.02 -16.42 24.54
N ILE A 29 -10.80 -15.88 24.48
CA ILE A 29 -10.53 -14.46 24.75
C ILE A 29 -11.22 -13.59 23.70
N LEU A 30 -11.10 -13.92 22.42
CA LEU A 30 -11.77 -13.21 21.32
C LEU A 30 -13.29 -13.24 21.47
N THR A 31 -13.86 -14.39 21.82
CA THR A 31 -15.31 -14.54 22.04
C THR A 31 -15.79 -13.66 23.19
N ARG A 32 -15.06 -13.65 24.32
CA ARG A 32 -15.37 -12.77 25.45
C ARG A 32 -15.21 -11.29 25.10
N LEU A 33 -14.20 -10.94 24.30
CA LEU A 33 -13.95 -9.57 23.86
C LEU A 33 -15.11 -9.08 23.01
N ARG A 34 -15.51 -9.87 22.02
CA ARG A 34 -16.68 -9.60 21.18
C ARG A 34 -17.95 -9.43 22.00
N GLN A 35 -18.27 -10.40 22.86
CA GLN A 35 -19.48 -10.37 23.69
C GLN A 35 -19.50 -9.10 24.56
N ARG A 36 -18.37 -8.75 25.19
CA ARG A 36 -18.31 -7.58 26.07
C ARG A 36 -18.50 -6.26 25.31
N LEU A 37 -17.96 -6.15 24.10
CA LEU A 37 -18.19 -4.98 23.25
C LEU A 37 -19.64 -4.90 22.76
N GLU A 38 -20.26 -6.03 22.44
CA GLU A 38 -21.70 -6.07 22.07
C GLU A 38 -22.60 -5.68 23.26
N GLU A 39 -22.26 -6.11 24.48
CA GLU A 39 -22.97 -5.73 25.72
C GLU A 39 -22.93 -4.22 26.01
N THR A 40 -21.87 -3.51 25.59
CA THR A 40 -21.77 -2.04 25.69
C THR A 40 -22.49 -1.32 24.55
N GLY A 41 -23.17 -2.08 23.70
CA GLY A 41 -23.94 -1.61 22.57
C GLY A 41 -23.10 -1.29 21.34
N ALA A 42 -21.85 -1.76 21.24
CA ALA A 42 -21.08 -1.67 20.00
C ALA A 42 -21.58 -2.70 18.97
N THR A 43 -21.52 -2.37 17.69
CA THR A 43 -21.76 -3.32 16.60
C THR A 43 -20.41 -3.93 16.21
N VAL A 44 -20.17 -5.19 16.58
CA VAL A 44 -18.88 -5.84 16.35
C VAL A 44 -18.93 -6.68 15.08
N THR A 45 -18.01 -6.41 14.16
CA THR A 45 -17.80 -7.19 12.93
C THR A 45 -16.47 -7.92 12.99
N VAL A 46 -16.51 -9.19 12.62
CA VAL A 46 -15.34 -10.09 12.56
C VAL A 46 -15.44 -10.86 11.25
N TYR A 47 -14.32 -11.08 10.57
CA TYR A 47 -14.31 -11.94 9.38
C TYR A 47 -14.62 -13.39 9.81
N PRO A 48 -15.59 -14.07 9.17
CA PRO A 48 -16.01 -15.41 9.59
C PRO A 48 -14.98 -16.51 9.30
N GLY A 49 -14.01 -16.26 8.42
CA GLY A 49 -12.94 -17.18 8.06
C GLY A 49 -11.58 -16.81 8.68
N ARG A 50 -10.50 -17.31 8.08
CA ARG A 50 -9.13 -16.93 8.44
C ARG A 50 -8.69 -15.70 7.64
N ALA A 51 -7.79 -14.90 8.20
CA ALA A 51 -7.22 -13.78 7.46
C ALA A 51 -6.50 -14.23 6.18
N SER A 52 -6.01 -15.47 6.14
CA SER A 52 -5.39 -16.10 4.96
C SER A 52 -6.36 -16.43 3.83
N ASP A 53 -7.67 -16.42 4.07
CA ASP A 53 -8.65 -16.82 3.05
C ASP A 53 -8.77 -15.72 1.98
N ASP A 54 -8.93 -16.11 0.71
CA ASP A 54 -8.99 -15.16 -0.43
C ASP A 54 -10.13 -14.12 -0.29
N GLY A 55 -11.18 -14.43 0.48
CA GLY A 55 -12.31 -13.52 0.75
C GLY A 55 -12.04 -12.45 1.82
N PHE A 56 -10.93 -12.52 2.54
CA PHE A 56 -10.67 -11.64 3.69
C PHE A 56 -10.48 -10.17 3.28
N LEU A 57 -9.60 -9.89 2.30
CA LEU A 57 -9.33 -8.51 1.87
C LEU A 57 -10.55 -7.85 1.20
N PRO A 58 -11.31 -8.52 0.29
CA PRO A 58 -12.56 -7.97 -0.22
C PRO A 58 -13.56 -7.64 0.88
N PHE A 59 -13.75 -8.56 1.85
CA PHE A 59 -14.64 -8.32 2.99
C PHE A 59 -14.21 -7.13 3.83
N LEU A 60 -12.91 -7.03 4.12
CA LEU A 60 -12.34 -5.92 4.88
C LEU A 60 -12.60 -4.59 4.17
N ASN A 61 -12.29 -4.52 2.88
CA ASN A 61 -12.42 -3.28 2.10
C ASN A 61 -13.88 -2.83 1.95
N GLN A 62 -14.81 -3.79 1.91
CA GLN A 62 -16.24 -3.48 1.90
C GLN A 62 -16.73 -2.99 3.27
N THR A 63 -16.25 -3.58 4.35
CA THR A 63 -16.85 -3.39 5.68
C THR A 63 -16.20 -2.25 6.47
N LEU A 64 -14.87 -2.14 6.39
CA LEU A 64 -14.09 -1.24 7.24
C LEU A 64 -14.44 0.25 7.06
N PRO A 65 -14.75 0.76 5.85
CA PRO A 65 -15.20 2.13 5.63
C PRO A 65 -16.42 2.60 6.45
N ASP A 66 -17.30 1.68 6.82
CA ASP A 66 -18.56 1.99 7.51
C ASP A 66 -18.44 1.88 9.04
N LEU A 67 -17.27 1.46 9.53
CA LEU A 67 -16.99 1.26 10.95
C LEU A 67 -16.22 2.45 11.52
N GLN A 68 -16.26 2.61 12.84
CA GLN A 68 -15.58 3.71 13.53
C GLN A 68 -14.25 3.27 14.12
N TRP A 69 -14.10 2.00 14.48
CA TRP A 69 -12.92 1.49 15.18
C TRP A 69 -12.37 0.22 14.54
N PHE A 70 -11.04 0.11 14.55
CA PHE A 70 -10.33 -1.10 14.20
C PHE A 70 -9.55 -1.63 15.41
N ILE A 71 -9.75 -2.91 15.74
CA ILE A 71 -9.03 -3.61 16.79
C ILE A 71 -8.16 -4.69 16.16
N LEU A 72 -6.84 -4.52 16.27
CA LEU A 72 -5.88 -5.59 16.02
C LEU A 72 -5.88 -6.54 17.22
N PHE A 73 -6.45 -7.73 17.07
CA PHE A 73 -6.37 -8.78 18.07
C PHE A 73 -5.07 -9.56 17.89
N GLN A 74 -4.04 -9.20 18.65
CA GLN A 74 -2.68 -9.69 18.45
C GLN A 74 -2.42 -10.98 19.23
N THR A 75 -2.05 -12.00 18.47
CA THR A 75 -1.40 -13.27 18.85
C THR A 75 -0.05 -13.43 18.12
N PRO A 76 0.80 -14.40 18.49
CA PRO A 76 2.01 -14.71 17.72
C PRO A 76 1.75 -14.97 16.23
N THR A 77 0.66 -15.70 15.90
CA THR A 77 0.29 -16.00 14.50
C THR A 77 -0.14 -14.75 13.73
N THR A 78 -0.93 -13.86 14.34
CA THR A 78 -1.37 -12.62 13.66
C THR A 78 -0.22 -11.68 13.33
N ALA A 79 0.83 -11.63 14.15
CA ALA A 79 2.01 -10.79 13.88
C ALA A 79 2.76 -11.21 12.62
N GLN A 80 2.67 -12.50 12.27
CA GLN A 80 3.29 -13.08 11.09
C GLN A 80 2.35 -13.09 9.87
N SER A 81 1.05 -12.91 10.09
CA SER A 81 0.03 -12.92 9.04
C SER A 81 0.14 -11.69 8.13
N TYR A 82 0.38 -11.92 6.84
CA TYR A 82 0.51 -10.84 5.84
C TYR A 82 -0.80 -10.08 5.66
N GLN A 83 -1.92 -10.80 5.56
CA GLN A 83 -3.24 -10.21 5.37
C GLN A 83 -3.63 -9.33 6.57
N VAL A 84 -3.28 -9.73 7.79
CA VAL A 84 -3.45 -8.88 8.99
C VAL A 84 -2.59 -7.61 8.89
N ARG A 85 -1.35 -7.70 8.41
CA ARG A 85 -0.50 -6.51 8.17
C ARG A 85 -1.12 -5.56 7.14
N MET A 86 -1.64 -6.10 6.04
CA MET A 86 -2.38 -5.30 5.08
C MET A 86 -3.61 -4.66 5.71
N ALA A 87 -4.37 -5.40 6.52
CA ALA A 87 -5.54 -4.86 7.20
C ALA A 87 -5.21 -3.71 8.15
N VAL A 88 -4.14 -3.84 8.94
CA VAL A 88 -3.66 -2.77 9.84
C VAL A 88 -3.22 -1.55 9.03
N ASN A 89 -2.48 -1.74 7.94
CA ASN A 89 -2.05 -0.63 7.07
C ASN A 89 -3.25 0.08 6.44
N THR A 90 -4.26 -0.66 5.98
CA THR A 90 -5.52 -0.09 5.47
C THR A 90 -6.23 0.71 6.56
N ALA A 91 -6.33 0.17 7.78
CA ALA A 91 -6.94 0.88 8.91
C ALA A 91 -6.18 2.17 9.27
N LEU A 92 -4.85 2.13 9.29
CA LEU A 92 -4.04 3.33 9.54
C LEU A 92 -4.24 4.40 8.46
N LYS A 93 -4.28 4.01 7.17
CA LYS A 93 -4.61 4.95 6.08
C LYS A 93 -6.01 5.56 6.26
N LEU A 94 -7.01 4.78 6.66
CA LEU A 94 -8.36 5.29 6.92
C LEU A 94 -8.40 6.23 8.15
N LEU A 95 -7.59 5.95 9.18
CA LEU A 95 -7.45 6.83 10.34
C LEU A 95 -6.84 8.20 9.94
N GLU A 96 -5.78 8.19 9.13
CA GLU A 96 -5.17 9.41 8.58
C GLU A 96 -6.15 10.21 7.72
N GLN A 97 -7.05 9.52 7.02
CA GLN A 97 -8.14 10.13 6.22
C GLN A 97 -9.35 10.57 7.05
N HIS A 98 -9.30 10.46 8.39
CA HIS A 98 -10.43 10.73 9.29
C HIS A 98 -11.69 9.90 9.00
N ARG A 99 -11.52 8.73 8.38
CA ARG A 99 -12.60 7.76 8.08
C ARG A 99 -12.76 6.72 9.19
N LEU A 100 -11.72 6.49 10.00
CA LEU A 100 -11.81 5.79 11.27
C LEU A 100 -11.59 6.78 12.42
N GLN A 101 -12.22 6.51 13.56
CA GLN A 101 -12.01 7.23 14.82
C GLN A 101 -10.74 6.75 15.52
N GLY A 102 -10.41 5.45 15.42
CA GLY A 102 -9.20 4.94 16.02
C GLY A 102 -8.82 3.52 15.62
N VAL A 103 -7.53 3.23 15.79
CA VAL A 103 -6.92 1.91 15.59
C VAL A 103 -6.25 1.53 16.91
N VAL A 104 -6.63 0.40 17.49
CA VAL A 104 -6.11 -0.07 18.77
C VAL A 104 -5.63 -1.51 18.68
N ARG A 105 -4.78 -1.90 19.62
CA ARG A 105 -4.17 -3.23 19.69
C ARG A 105 -4.58 -3.92 20.97
N PHE A 106 -5.06 -5.15 20.87
CA PHE A 106 -5.43 -5.98 22.02
C PHE A 106 -4.55 -7.22 22.06
N LEU A 107 -3.73 -7.38 23.10
CA LEU A 107 -2.83 -8.54 23.24
C LEU A 107 -3.59 -9.70 23.88
N ALA A 108 -3.65 -10.84 23.19
CA ALA A 108 -4.36 -12.02 23.67
C ALA A 108 -3.44 -13.06 24.35
N SER A 109 -2.14 -13.03 24.05
CA SER A 109 -1.16 -14.00 24.57
C SER A 109 0.13 -13.30 25.01
N ALA A 110 0.71 -13.74 26.13
CA ALA A 110 1.90 -13.14 26.74
C ALA A 110 3.21 -13.52 26.01
N ASP A 111 3.18 -14.56 25.18
CA ASP A 111 4.35 -15.16 24.53
C ASP A 111 4.85 -14.40 23.27
N GLY A 112 4.30 -13.21 23.02
CA GLY A 112 4.80 -12.32 21.97
C GLY A 112 6.14 -11.71 22.36
N SER A 113 7.24 -12.34 21.97
CA SER A 113 8.57 -11.72 22.07
C SER A 113 8.53 -10.34 21.39
N PRO A 114 8.95 -9.24 22.05
CA PRO A 114 8.85 -7.88 21.50
C PRO A 114 9.54 -7.66 20.14
N GLY A 115 10.40 -8.58 19.71
CA GLY A 115 11.18 -8.50 18.47
C GLY A 115 10.45 -8.96 17.19
N GLU A 116 9.27 -9.57 17.26
CA GLU A 116 8.54 -10.05 16.06
C GLU A 116 7.40 -9.13 15.59
N VAL A 117 7.12 -8.05 16.32
CA VAL A 117 6.01 -7.15 16.01
C VAL A 117 6.49 -6.02 15.10
N PRO A 118 5.79 -5.74 13.97
CA PRO A 118 6.12 -4.59 13.12
C PRO A 118 6.18 -3.28 13.93
N ALA A 119 7.17 -2.42 13.64
CA ALA A 119 7.41 -1.21 14.41
C ALA A 119 6.16 -0.29 14.44
N GLU A 120 5.45 -0.23 13.33
CA GLU A 120 4.18 0.49 13.17
C GLU A 120 3.10 0.08 14.19
N TRP A 121 3.09 -1.19 14.63
CA TRP A 121 2.09 -1.67 15.60
C TRP A 121 2.46 -1.32 17.03
N THR A 122 3.75 -1.06 17.30
CA THR A 122 4.20 -0.69 18.66
C THR A 122 3.76 0.71 19.07
N ALA A 123 3.44 1.56 18.09
CA ALA A 123 2.88 2.89 18.30
C ALA A 123 1.36 2.86 18.60
N LEU A 124 0.67 1.74 18.37
CA LEU A 124 -0.77 1.64 18.61
C LEU A 124 -1.11 1.61 20.10
N PRO A 125 -2.19 2.31 20.54
CA PRO A 125 -2.72 2.14 21.89
C PRO A 125 -2.98 0.66 22.19
N THR A 126 -2.33 0.14 23.24
CA THR A 126 -2.27 -1.30 23.50
C THR A 126 -2.99 -1.64 24.80
N PHE A 127 -3.87 -2.64 24.73
CA PHE A 127 -4.62 -3.21 25.85
C PHE A 127 -4.18 -4.67 26.04
N ASP A 128 -3.55 -4.96 27.17
CA ASP A 128 -2.99 -6.29 27.42
C ASP A 128 -3.98 -7.19 28.15
N GLY A 129 -4.73 -7.98 27.38
CA GLY A 129 -5.66 -8.97 27.89
C GLY A 129 -5.01 -10.29 28.28
N SER A 130 -3.70 -10.48 28.03
CA SER A 130 -3.00 -11.72 28.33
C SER A 130 -2.72 -11.90 29.83
N TYR A 131 -2.54 -10.79 30.55
CA TYR A 131 -2.24 -10.78 31.99
C TYR A 131 -3.46 -10.45 32.85
N ASP A 132 -4.19 -9.38 32.52
CA ASP A 132 -5.34 -8.88 33.29
C ASP A 132 -6.49 -8.51 32.36
N TYR A 133 -7.14 -9.56 31.82
CA TYR A 133 -8.24 -9.43 30.87
C TYR A 133 -9.36 -8.48 31.33
N PRO A 134 -9.91 -8.60 32.57
CA PRO A 134 -10.98 -7.71 33.04
C PRO A 134 -10.57 -6.23 33.02
N ARG A 135 -9.34 -5.92 33.42
CA ARG A 135 -8.87 -4.53 33.40
C ARG A 135 -8.61 -4.02 31.98
N ALA A 136 -8.07 -4.86 31.11
CA ALA A 136 -7.80 -4.51 29.73
C ALA A 136 -9.08 -4.19 28.96
N ILE A 137 -10.13 -5.01 29.15
CA ILE A 137 -11.41 -4.80 28.46
C ILE A 137 -12.15 -3.55 28.96
N GLU A 138 -12.15 -3.28 30.27
CA GLU A 138 -12.77 -2.05 30.81
C GLU A 138 -12.06 -0.79 30.31
N LYS A 139 -10.73 -0.81 30.21
CA LYS A 139 -9.97 0.28 29.61
C LYS A 139 -10.29 0.46 28.12
N LEU A 140 -10.38 -0.64 27.37
CA LEU A 140 -10.72 -0.59 25.95
C LEU A 140 -12.12 0.00 25.75
N VAL A 141 -13.13 -0.47 26.49
CA VAL A 141 -14.50 0.05 26.44
C VAL A 141 -14.51 1.55 26.75
N LEU A 142 -13.81 1.98 27.81
CA LEU A 142 -13.71 3.39 28.16
C LEU A 142 -13.09 4.23 27.03
N THR A 143 -12.06 3.72 26.34
CA THR A 143 -11.46 4.39 25.18
C THR A 143 -12.46 4.53 24.02
N LEU A 144 -13.23 3.48 23.71
CA LEU A 144 -14.27 3.55 22.68
C LEU A 144 -15.42 4.50 23.05
N GLU A 145 -15.65 4.73 24.34
CA GLU A 145 -16.70 5.63 24.85
C GLU A 145 -16.26 7.09 24.98
N GLN A 146 -15.01 7.37 25.35
CA GLN A 146 -14.51 8.73 25.59
C GLN A 146 -14.59 9.60 24.32
N ASP A 147 -14.33 9.02 23.15
CA ASP A 147 -14.42 9.73 21.87
C ASP A 147 -15.85 9.99 21.39
N ARG A 148 -16.89 9.41 22.02
CA ARG A 148 -18.29 9.76 21.75
C ARG A 148 -18.61 11.21 22.15
N THR A 149 -17.83 11.79 23.06
CA THR A 149 -18.11 13.14 23.60
C THR A 149 -17.56 14.28 22.74
N HIS A 150 -16.79 13.97 21.69
CA HIS A 150 -16.14 14.96 20.82
C HIS A 150 -16.77 15.17 19.44
N LEU A 151 -17.98 14.65 19.17
CA LEU A 151 -18.70 14.99 17.92
C LEU A 151 -19.05 16.49 17.89
N PRO A 152 -18.69 17.25 16.84
CA PRO A 152 -19.08 18.65 16.72
C PRO A 152 -20.60 18.74 16.55
N VAL A 153 -21.28 19.26 17.58
CA VAL A 153 -22.70 19.61 17.51
C VAL A 153 -22.86 20.66 16.41
N SER A 154 -23.42 20.26 15.27
CA SER A 154 -23.83 21.19 14.22
C SER A 154 -24.95 22.07 14.77
N ALA A 155 -24.67 23.35 14.96
CA ALA A 155 -25.66 24.32 15.43
C ALA A 155 -26.75 24.54 14.36
N PRO A 156 -28.05 24.55 14.72
CA PRO A 156 -29.12 24.85 13.78
C PRO A 156 -29.20 26.36 13.49
N PRO A 157 -29.70 26.77 12.31
CA PRO A 157 -29.74 28.17 11.89
C PRO A 157 -30.80 28.95 12.68
N GLN A 158 -30.39 29.99 13.40
CA GLN A 158 -31.33 30.95 13.98
C GLN A 158 -31.71 32.01 12.95
N ALA A 159 -33.00 31.99 12.59
CA ALA A 159 -33.66 33.03 11.84
C ALA A 159 -33.86 34.29 12.70
N VAL A 160 -33.66 35.43 12.06
CA VAL A 160 -33.85 36.78 12.59
C VAL A 160 -35.32 37.05 12.92
N GLN A 161 -35.62 37.48 14.14
CA GLN A 161 -36.77 38.33 14.43
C GLN A 161 -36.48 39.26 15.63
N ALA A 162 -36.66 40.55 15.38
CA ALA A 162 -36.49 41.66 16.30
C ALA A 162 -37.78 41.95 17.07
N LEU A 163 -37.67 42.44 18.32
CA LEU A 163 -38.24 43.73 18.80
C LEU A 163 -38.14 43.89 20.34
N MET A 164 -37.57 45.05 20.73
CA MET A 164 -37.93 45.96 21.82
C MET A 164 -37.59 45.70 23.32
N ALA A 165 -36.75 46.64 23.82
CA ALA A 165 -36.88 47.50 25.02
C ALA A 165 -36.38 47.04 26.41
N THR A 166 -35.20 47.56 26.80
CA THR A 166 -34.81 48.39 28.00
C THR A 166 -35.46 48.20 29.39
N PRO A 167 -34.88 48.67 30.53
CA PRO A 167 -33.49 49.09 30.86
C PRO A 167 -32.94 48.56 32.24
N SER A 168 -31.66 48.87 32.50
CA SER A 168 -30.91 48.82 33.78
C SER A 168 -31.56 49.62 34.94
N PRO A 169 -31.23 49.46 36.26
CA PRO A 169 -29.90 49.80 36.82
C PRO A 169 -29.40 48.96 38.05
N GLY A 170 -28.12 49.14 38.45
CA GLY A 170 -27.48 48.59 39.67
C GLY A 170 -27.91 49.27 40.99
N PRO A 171 -27.14 49.27 42.12
CA PRO A 171 -25.79 48.74 42.41
C PRO A 171 -25.68 47.91 43.74
N ALA A 172 -24.44 47.57 44.13
CA ALA A 172 -23.94 46.91 45.38
C ALA A 172 -24.32 47.67 46.70
N PRO A 173 -23.90 47.29 47.96
CA PRO A 173 -22.86 46.32 48.40
C PRO A 173 -23.07 45.52 49.73
N ALA A 174 -22.04 44.72 50.05
CA ALA A 174 -21.50 44.34 51.38
C ALA A 174 -22.30 43.44 52.36
N SER A 175 -21.71 42.31 52.76
CA SER A 175 -21.19 42.07 54.13
C SER A 175 -20.75 40.61 54.40
N GLY A 176 -19.52 40.45 54.88
CA GLY A 176 -19.19 39.67 56.10
C GLY A 176 -18.99 38.14 56.04
N PRO A 177 -18.24 37.55 56.99
CA PRO A 177 -17.23 36.52 56.69
C PRO A 177 -17.32 35.22 57.55
N SER A 178 -16.30 34.35 57.34
CA SER A 178 -15.77 33.31 58.27
C SER A 178 -16.51 31.96 58.24
N THR A 179 -15.92 30.76 58.36
CA THR A 179 -14.58 30.28 58.74
C THR A 179 -14.55 28.73 58.59
N LEU A 180 -13.37 28.13 58.77
CA LEU A 180 -13.04 26.73 59.18
C LEU A 180 -12.57 25.79 58.06
N THR A 181 -11.51 24.98 58.17
CA THR A 181 -10.35 24.82 59.07
C THR A 181 -9.39 23.85 58.38
N SER A 182 -8.08 24.10 58.48
CA SER A 182 -6.99 23.18 58.12
C SER A 182 -6.50 22.44 59.36
N LEU A 183 -6.22 21.13 59.26
CA LEU A 183 -5.40 20.34 60.19
C LEU A 183 -4.71 19.20 59.38
N ARG A 184 -3.39 19.28 59.14
CA ARG A 184 -2.26 18.67 59.90
C ARG A 184 -2.14 17.13 59.85
N SER A 185 -1.05 16.68 59.22
CA SER A 185 -0.30 15.41 59.39
C SER A 185 0.03 15.11 60.87
N PRO A 186 0.34 13.86 61.30
CA PRO A 186 1.44 13.01 60.75
C PRO A 186 1.26 11.47 60.84
N ALA A 187 2.18 10.71 60.19
CA ALA A 187 3.00 9.63 60.78
C ALA A 187 3.47 8.58 59.74
N GLN A 188 4.75 8.24 59.85
CA GLN A 188 5.49 7.22 59.09
C GLN A 188 4.96 5.80 59.33
N ALA A 189 4.99 4.98 58.28
CA ALA A 189 5.18 3.55 58.40
C ALA A 189 6.14 3.10 57.28
N ASP A 190 7.22 2.50 57.75
CA ASP A 190 8.36 1.91 57.07
C ASP A 190 7.99 0.51 56.56
N TYR A 191 8.30 0.18 55.31
CA TYR A 191 8.38 -1.22 54.83
C TYR A 191 9.35 -1.34 53.65
N ASP A 192 10.49 -1.94 53.99
CA ASP A 192 11.39 -2.83 53.25
C ASP A 192 11.28 -2.97 51.72
N ARG A 193 12.38 -2.59 51.05
CA ARG A 193 12.77 -3.00 49.70
C ARG A 193 13.53 -4.33 49.74
N PRO A 194 13.23 -5.30 48.84
CA PRO A 194 14.16 -6.38 48.55
C PRO A 194 15.36 -5.92 47.73
N LEU A 195 16.52 -6.47 48.10
CA LEU A 195 17.87 -6.22 47.62
C LEU A 195 18.10 -6.73 46.19
N LEU A 196 18.83 -5.95 45.38
CA LEU A 196 19.45 -6.42 44.13
C LEU A 196 20.53 -7.48 44.44
N PRO A 197 20.63 -8.56 43.65
CA PRO A 197 21.81 -9.41 43.67
C PRO A 197 22.96 -8.82 42.80
N PRO A 198 24.22 -9.16 43.14
CA PRO A 198 25.40 -8.42 42.71
C PRO A 198 25.93 -8.80 41.32
N ASN A 199 26.50 -7.81 40.64
CA ASN A 199 27.45 -7.97 39.54
C ASN A 199 28.63 -8.85 39.97
N ARG A 200 28.80 -10.00 39.30
CA ARG A 200 30.08 -10.72 39.25
C ARG A 200 30.50 -10.89 37.80
N LEU A 201 31.48 -10.08 37.42
CA LEU A 201 32.38 -10.33 36.31
C LEU A 201 33.31 -11.49 36.70
N ALA A 202 33.38 -12.51 35.85
CA ALA A 202 34.53 -13.40 35.74
C ALA A 202 34.70 -13.81 34.26
N PRO A 203 35.94 -13.93 33.75
CA PRO A 203 36.23 -14.01 32.33
C PRO A 203 36.16 -15.46 31.85
N PHE A 204 35.37 -15.73 30.81
CA PHE A 204 35.49 -16.96 30.04
C PHE A 204 36.40 -16.69 28.84
N GLY A 205 37.65 -17.12 28.99
CA GLY A 205 38.50 -17.50 27.86
C GLY A 205 37.97 -18.81 27.27
N GLY A 206 37.61 -18.77 26.00
CA GLY A 206 37.24 -19.92 25.19
C GLY A 206 37.58 -19.59 23.74
N SER A 207 38.65 -20.21 23.25
CA SER A 207 39.16 -20.07 21.88
C SER A 207 38.09 -20.45 20.85
N PHE A 208 37.65 -19.49 20.05
CA PHE A 208 37.07 -19.72 18.72
C PHE A 208 37.92 -18.98 17.68
N ARG A 209 39.21 -19.34 17.63
CA ARG A 209 40.00 -19.27 16.40
C ARG A 209 40.24 -20.71 15.99
N ASP A 210 39.53 -21.14 14.97
CA ASP A 210 39.98 -22.10 13.94
C ASP A 210 38.75 -22.54 13.15
N PHE A 211 38.38 -21.75 12.13
CA PHE A 211 37.81 -22.23 10.87
C PHE A 211 37.87 -21.06 9.88
N TYR A 212 39.09 -20.72 9.46
CA TYR A 212 39.31 -19.96 8.23
C TYR A 212 40.07 -20.84 7.25
N PHE A 213 39.51 -20.91 6.05
CA PHE A 213 40.05 -21.49 4.83
C PHE A 213 41.55 -21.23 4.68
N GLY A 214 42.30 -22.30 4.40
CA GLY A 214 43.68 -22.20 3.95
C GLY A 214 43.77 -21.51 2.60
N ALA A 215 43.97 -20.20 2.62
CA ALA A 215 44.28 -19.42 1.42
C ALA A 215 45.80 -19.23 1.34
N THR A 216 46.43 -19.95 0.39
CA THR A 216 47.83 -19.76 0.00
C THR A 216 48.13 -18.31 -0.39
N GLU A 217 49.37 -17.85 -0.20
CA GLU A 217 49.80 -16.45 -0.39
C GLU A 217 49.51 -15.83 -1.77
N ARG A 218 49.16 -16.63 -2.79
CA ARG A 218 48.68 -16.15 -4.10
C ARG A 218 47.26 -15.56 -4.06
N GLY A 219 46.44 -15.89 -3.05
CA GLY A 219 45.07 -15.39 -2.91
C GLY A 219 44.96 -13.96 -2.37
N ARG A 220 45.96 -13.47 -1.64
CA ARG A 220 45.96 -12.10 -1.08
C ARG A 220 46.18 -11.04 -2.17
N ALA A 221 46.92 -11.37 -3.22
CA ALA A 221 47.09 -10.50 -4.39
C ALA A 221 45.80 -10.38 -5.21
N ILE A 222 45.03 -11.47 -5.34
CA ILE A 222 43.77 -11.48 -6.10
C ILE A 222 42.68 -10.69 -5.37
N ILE A 223 42.55 -10.84 -4.05
CA ILE A 223 41.58 -10.06 -3.26
C ILE A 223 41.91 -8.55 -3.29
N GLY A 224 43.19 -8.19 -3.23
CA GLY A 224 43.61 -6.79 -3.38
C GLY A 224 43.29 -6.21 -4.75
N LEU A 225 43.48 -6.99 -5.83
CA LEU A 225 43.17 -6.57 -7.19
C LEU A 225 41.65 -6.42 -7.41
N SER A 226 40.84 -7.30 -6.84
CA SER A 226 39.37 -7.22 -6.90
C SER A 226 38.84 -5.98 -6.18
N PHE A 227 39.39 -5.64 -5.01
CA PHE A 227 39.03 -4.40 -4.31
C PHE A 227 39.43 -3.14 -5.09
N LEU A 228 40.59 -3.15 -5.75
CA LEU A 228 41.04 -2.03 -6.59
C LEU A 228 40.16 -1.88 -7.84
N LEU A 229 39.70 -2.99 -8.43
CA LEU A 229 38.86 -3.01 -9.62
C LEU A 229 37.42 -2.56 -9.29
N VAL A 230 36.88 -2.98 -8.14
CA VAL A 230 35.59 -2.46 -7.64
C VAL A 230 35.69 -0.98 -7.26
N ALA A 231 36.77 -0.56 -6.60
CA ALA A 231 36.96 0.85 -6.25
C ALA A 231 37.09 1.76 -7.49
N THR A 232 37.76 1.30 -8.55
CA THR A 232 37.86 2.04 -9.82
C THR A 232 36.55 2.03 -10.60
N LEU A 233 35.76 0.95 -10.53
CA LEU A 233 34.42 0.91 -11.12
C LEU A 233 33.47 1.89 -10.41
N VAL A 234 33.53 1.95 -9.07
CA VAL A 234 32.71 2.87 -8.24
C VAL A 234 33.14 4.33 -8.41
N LEU A 235 34.45 4.62 -8.43
CA LEU A 235 34.92 5.98 -8.72
C LEU A 235 34.61 6.40 -10.16
N GLY A 236 34.71 5.47 -11.13
CA GLY A 236 34.35 5.72 -12.52
C GLY A 236 32.85 6.03 -12.69
N THR A 237 31.97 5.33 -11.98
CA THR A 237 30.51 5.60 -12.01
C THR A 237 30.15 6.90 -11.32
N VAL A 238 30.77 7.22 -10.17
CA VAL A 238 30.55 8.50 -9.49
C VAL A 238 31.07 9.67 -10.33
N MET A 239 32.22 9.53 -10.99
CA MET A 239 32.79 10.57 -11.84
C MET A 239 32.02 10.71 -13.17
N ALA A 240 31.47 9.63 -13.73
CA ALA A 240 30.54 9.68 -14.85
C ALA A 240 29.22 10.38 -14.48
N LEU A 241 28.65 10.11 -13.31
CA LEU A 241 27.45 10.80 -12.78
C LEU A 241 27.69 12.30 -12.56
N LEU A 242 28.89 12.69 -12.11
CA LEU A 242 29.26 14.10 -11.92
C LEU A 242 29.53 14.83 -13.24
N LEU A 243 30.02 14.12 -14.27
CA LEU A 243 30.24 14.67 -15.61
C LEU A 243 28.94 14.75 -16.44
N THR A 244 27.97 13.86 -16.23
CA THR A 244 26.63 13.95 -16.85
C THR A 244 25.74 15.00 -16.18
N HIS A 245 26.00 15.37 -14.92
CA HIS A 245 25.31 16.48 -14.25
C HIS A 245 25.86 17.88 -14.57
N SER A 246 27.08 17.99 -15.11
CA SER A 246 27.75 19.29 -15.33
C SER A 246 27.76 19.78 -16.79
N SER A 247 27.17 19.02 -17.72
CA SER A 247 27.03 19.43 -19.13
C SER A 247 25.57 19.61 -19.54
N GLN A 248 24.81 20.40 -18.78
CA GLN A 248 23.60 21.03 -19.30
C GLN A 248 23.96 22.42 -19.82
N THR A 249 24.49 22.49 -21.03
CA THR A 249 24.37 23.70 -21.82
C THR A 249 22.87 23.91 -22.05
N PRO A 250 22.26 25.01 -21.58
CA PRO A 250 20.85 25.25 -21.80
C PRO A 250 20.64 25.43 -23.30
N ALA A 251 20.06 24.42 -23.94
CA ALA A 251 19.39 24.64 -25.21
C ALA A 251 18.33 25.72 -24.96
N THR A 252 18.38 26.79 -25.74
CA THR A 252 17.36 27.85 -25.81
C THR A 252 16.05 27.26 -26.34
N GLY A 253 15.40 26.45 -25.51
CA GLY A 253 14.02 26.00 -25.68
C GLY A 253 13.13 26.87 -24.81
N ASN A 254 12.05 27.39 -25.38
CA ASN A 254 11.03 28.14 -24.65
C ASN A 254 10.63 27.40 -23.37
N VAL A 255 10.93 27.98 -22.20
CA VAL A 255 10.53 27.41 -20.92
C VAL A 255 9.00 27.50 -20.84
N THR A 256 8.32 26.39 -21.10
CA THR A 256 6.88 26.28 -20.85
C THR A 256 6.67 26.40 -19.34
N ILE A 257 6.02 27.47 -18.90
CA ILE A 257 5.68 27.68 -17.49
C ILE A 257 4.72 26.55 -17.07
N SER A 258 5.16 25.68 -16.17
CA SER A 258 4.31 24.69 -15.52
C SER A 258 3.59 25.32 -14.33
N TYR A 259 2.27 25.14 -14.28
CA TYR A 259 1.40 25.62 -13.22
C TYR A 259 1.19 24.57 -12.13
N GLY A 260 1.86 23.42 -12.22
CA GLY A 260 1.76 22.33 -11.26
C GLY A 260 1.55 20.98 -11.95
N ARG A 261 1.20 19.98 -11.14
CA ARG A 261 1.13 18.58 -11.56
C ARG A 261 -0.15 17.90 -11.05
N LEU A 262 -0.66 16.95 -11.84
CA LEU A 262 -1.64 15.98 -11.40
C LEU A 262 -1.00 14.59 -11.34
N GLN A 263 -1.33 13.80 -10.34
CA GLN A 263 -0.83 12.44 -10.16
C GLN A 263 -1.99 11.50 -9.85
N PHE A 264 -2.09 10.42 -10.62
CA PHE A 264 -2.99 9.32 -10.28
C PHE A 264 -2.41 8.55 -9.09
N PHE A 265 -3.29 8.01 -8.24
CA PHE A 265 -2.90 7.11 -7.17
C PHE A 265 -3.88 5.94 -7.06
N ASN A 266 -3.41 4.86 -6.46
CA ASN A 266 -4.23 3.71 -6.11
C ASN A 266 -4.76 3.88 -4.68
N THR A 267 -6.06 3.73 -4.45
CA THR A 267 -6.57 3.52 -3.08
C THR A 267 -6.30 2.09 -2.58
N GLY A 268 -5.98 1.17 -3.49
CA GLY A 268 -5.69 -0.24 -3.25
C GLY A 268 -6.79 -1.13 -3.83
N LEU A 269 -6.54 -2.44 -3.91
CA LEU A 269 -7.51 -3.39 -4.48
C LEU A 269 -8.70 -3.57 -3.55
N THR A 270 -9.85 -2.96 -3.86
CA THR A 270 -11.05 -2.96 -3.01
C THR A 270 -12.23 -3.77 -3.55
N GLY A 271 -12.12 -4.30 -4.78
CA GLY A 271 -13.16 -5.09 -5.45
C GLY A 271 -12.69 -6.47 -5.91
N ALA A 272 -13.62 -7.28 -6.43
CA ALA A 272 -13.37 -8.66 -6.90
C ALA A 272 -12.91 -8.74 -8.38
N ASP A 273 -12.82 -7.61 -9.07
CA ASP A 273 -12.58 -7.53 -10.51
C ASP A 273 -11.13 -7.17 -10.89
N ASN A 274 -10.20 -7.17 -9.92
CA ASN A 274 -8.78 -6.83 -10.10
C ASN A 274 -8.51 -5.46 -10.74
N THR A 275 -9.51 -4.57 -10.82
CA THR A 275 -9.38 -3.23 -11.40
C THR A 275 -9.90 -2.13 -10.49
N THR A 276 -10.79 -2.48 -9.56
CA THR A 276 -11.34 -1.57 -8.57
C THR A 276 -10.25 -1.06 -7.61
N GLY A 277 -10.10 0.26 -7.54
CA GLY A 277 -9.17 0.95 -6.65
C GLY A 277 -7.76 1.15 -7.21
N ILE A 278 -7.60 0.93 -8.53
CA ILE A 278 -6.39 1.24 -9.31
C ILE A 278 -6.61 2.52 -10.09
N CYS A 279 -5.68 3.47 -10.00
CA CYS A 279 -5.76 4.79 -10.64
C CYS A 279 -7.15 5.45 -10.45
N ASP A 280 -7.78 5.20 -9.30
CA ASP A 280 -9.12 5.64 -8.96
C ASP A 280 -9.12 6.99 -8.23
N GLY A 281 -7.93 7.43 -7.84
CA GLY A 281 -7.67 8.71 -7.20
C GLY A 281 -6.80 9.63 -8.04
N LEU A 282 -6.95 10.93 -7.78
CA LEU A 282 -6.19 12.00 -8.42
C LEU A 282 -5.79 13.05 -7.37
N ASP A 283 -4.49 13.27 -7.20
CA ASP A 283 -3.93 14.40 -6.46
C ASP A 283 -3.57 15.52 -7.44
N ILE A 284 -4.01 16.74 -7.14
CA ILE A 284 -3.86 17.91 -7.99
C ILE A 284 -3.23 19.03 -7.17
N HIS A 285 -2.03 19.42 -7.57
CA HIS A 285 -1.26 20.49 -6.92
C HIS A 285 -0.91 21.55 -7.95
N LEU A 286 -1.61 22.68 -7.90
CA LEU A 286 -1.42 23.80 -8.80
C LEU A 286 -1.03 25.08 -8.05
N GLN A 287 -0.28 25.92 -8.73
CA GLN A 287 0.24 27.19 -8.22
C GLN A 287 0.25 28.26 -9.31
N ASN A 288 0.41 29.51 -8.89
CA ASN A 288 0.40 30.69 -9.76
C ASN A 288 -0.90 30.86 -10.56
N LEU A 289 -2.02 30.32 -10.08
CA LEU A 289 -3.32 30.48 -10.70
C LEU A 289 -3.81 31.94 -10.55
N GLY A 290 -4.26 32.53 -11.65
CA GLY A 290 -4.94 33.82 -11.63
C GLY A 290 -6.27 33.77 -10.87
N THR A 291 -6.80 34.93 -10.46
CA THR A 291 -8.14 35.01 -9.85
C THR A 291 -9.23 35.00 -10.93
N PRO A 292 -10.34 34.24 -10.76
CA PRO A 292 -11.47 34.34 -11.67
C PRO A 292 -12.07 35.75 -11.65
N GLN A 293 -12.67 36.16 -12.77
CA GLN A 293 -13.39 37.42 -12.88
C GLN A 293 -14.57 37.48 -11.91
N SER A 294 -15.00 38.71 -11.57
CA SER A 294 -16.16 38.92 -10.69
C SER A 294 -17.39 38.19 -11.21
N GLY A 295 -18.03 37.40 -10.34
CA GLY A 295 -19.18 36.57 -10.69
C GLY A 295 -18.85 35.27 -11.44
N GLN A 296 -17.57 34.96 -11.66
CA GLN A 296 -17.10 33.70 -12.23
C GLN A 296 -16.45 32.80 -11.16
N SER A 297 -16.26 31.52 -11.48
CA SER A 297 -15.49 30.56 -10.71
C SER A 297 -14.70 29.66 -11.66
N PHE A 298 -13.66 29.01 -11.14
CA PHE A 298 -13.00 27.95 -11.89
C PHE A 298 -13.70 26.61 -11.67
N TYR A 299 -13.72 25.82 -12.73
CA TYR A 299 -14.21 24.45 -12.72
C TYR A 299 -13.11 23.54 -13.27
N ALA A 300 -12.72 22.55 -12.46
CA ALA A 300 -11.71 21.55 -12.82
C ALA A 300 -12.41 20.30 -13.36
N TRP A 301 -11.98 19.85 -14.53
CA TRP A 301 -12.58 18.74 -15.25
C TRP A 301 -11.54 17.70 -15.64
N LEU A 302 -11.94 16.44 -15.58
CA LEU A 302 -11.26 15.35 -16.26
C LEU A 302 -12.03 15.04 -17.55
N LEU A 303 -11.33 15.06 -18.69
CA LEU A 303 -11.94 14.83 -20.01
C LEU A 303 -11.49 13.47 -20.57
N ARG A 304 -12.40 12.85 -21.33
CA ARG A 304 -12.14 11.61 -22.05
C ARG A 304 -11.09 11.78 -23.15
N ASP A 305 -10.74 10.72 -23.85
CA ASP A 305 -9.78 10.75 -24.96
C ASP A 305 -10.19 11.67 -26.11
N LYS A 306 -9.24 12.08 -26.95
CA LYS A 306 -9.54 12.95 -28.11
C LYS A 306 -10.48 12.27 -29.12
N SER A 307 -10.41 10.95 -29.23
CA SER A 307 -11.26 10.14 -30.12
C SER A 307 -12.69 9.98 -29.59
N GLN A 308 -12.92 10.17 -28.30
CA GLN A 308 -14.23 10.06 -27.68
C GLN A 308 -14.84 11.45 -27.51
N LEU A 309 -15.89 11.74 -28.29
CA LEU A 309 -16.64 12.98 -28.18
C LEU A 309 -17.61 12.92 -26.99
N GLY A 310 -17.59 13.96 -26.15
CA GLY A 310 -18.46 14.06 -24.97
C GLY A 310 -17.95 13.29 -23.76
N GLY A 311 -18.51 13.59 -22.59
CA GLY A 311 -18.10 13.01 -21.31
C GLY A 311 -16.99 13.81 -20.63
N ALA A 312 -17.34 14.46 -19.54
CA ALA A 312 -16.41 15.14 -18.63
C ALA A 312 -16.81 14.81 -17.20
N LEU A 313 -15.82 14.63 -16.35
CA LEU A 313 -16.01 14.47 -14.91
C LEU A 313 -15.69 15.79 -14.23
N LEU A 314 -16.69 16.39 -13.59
CA LEU A 314 -16.46 17.56 -12.73
C LEU A 314 -15.73 17.11 -11.46
N LEU A 315 -14.52 17.62 -11.25
CA LEU A 315 -13.71 17.32 -10.06
C LEU A 315 -14.00 18.32 -8.95
N ALA A 316 -14.04 19.61 -9.27
CA ALA A 316 -14.35 20.67 -8.31
C ALA A 316 -14.75 21.99 -8.96
N LYS A 317 -15.58 22.76 -8.25
CA LYS A 317 -15.70 24.22 -8.40
C LYS A 317 -14.81 24.88 -7.35
N PHE A 318 -14.00 25.85 -7.74
CA PHE A 318 -13.08 26.49 -6.81
C PHE A 318 -12.73 27.94 -7.18
N THR A 319 -12.22 28.66 -6.17
CA THR A 319 -11.52 29.93 -6.32
C THR A 319 -10.13 29.73 -5.71
N PRO A 320 -9.03 30.02 -6.43
CA PRO A 320 -7.69 29.78 -5.89
C PRO A 320 -7.44 30.54 -4.60
N VAL A 321 -6.83 29.89 -3.62
CA VAL A 321 -6.39 30.51 -2.36
C VAL A 321 -4.90 30.82 -2.49
N HIS A 322 -4.53 32.11 -2.45
CA HIS A 322 -3.15 32.55 -2.71
C HIS A 322 -2.57 32.05 -4.05
N GLY A 323 -3.43 31.96 -5.08
CA GLY A 323 -3.03 31.45 -6.40
C GLY A 323 -2.72 29.95 -6.42
N ARG A 324 -3.18 29.18 -5.43
CA ARG A 324 -2.99 27.74 -5.33
C ARG A 324 -4.31 26.97 -5.38
N LEU A 325 -4.21 25.73 -5.85
CA LEU A 325 -5.22 24.69 -5.72
C LEU A 325 -4.53 23.42 -5.26
N ASP A 326 -4.96 22.91 -4.11
CA ASP A 326 -4.63 21.56 -3.64
C ASP A 326 -5.96 20.79 -3.57
N LEU A 327 -6.12 19.79 -4.44
CA LEU A 327 -7.34 19.00 -4.53
C LEU A 327 -7.00 17.52 -4.61
N ARG A 328 -7.64 16.73 -3.74
CA ARG A 328 -7.64 15.28 -3.82
C ARG A 328 -9.04 14.82 -4.22
N TYR A 329 -9.12 14.02 -5.27
CA TYR A 329 -10.34 13.39 -5.74
C TYR A 329 -10.19 11.87 -5.68
N THR A 330 -11.23 11.18 -5.23
CA THR A 330 -11.33 9.72 -5.30
C THR A 330 -12.66 9.38 -5.96
N SER A 331 -12.63 8.48 -6.95
CA SER A 331 -13.84 7.95 -7.58
C SER A 331 -14.73 7.31 -6.51
N PRO A 332 -16.00 7.73 -6.34
CA PRO A 332 -16.88 7.17 -5.31
C PRO A 332 -17.09 5.67 -5.44
N ASN A 333 -16.93 5.14 -6.65
CA ASN A 333 -17.10 3.74 -6.97
C ASN A 333 -15.75 3.04 -7.21
N HIS A 334 -14.64 3.69 -6.85
CA HIS A 334 -13.27 3.20 -7.05
C HIS A 334 -12.95 2.80 -8.51
N GLN A 335 -13.61 3.44 -9.47
CA GLN A 335 -13.38 3.19 -10.90
C GLN A 335 -12.03 3.75 -11.32
N ASN A 336 -11.32 2.98 -12.16
CA ASN A 336 -10.07 3.41 -12.76
C ASN A 336 -10.29 4.63 -13.67
N LEU A 337 -9.79 5.79 -13.24
CA LEU A 337 -9.99 7.06 -13.95
C LEU A 337 -9.12 7.12 -15.22
N LEU A 338 -7.92 6.54 -15.21
CA LEU A 338 -7.01 6.53 -16.35
C LEU A 338 -7.58 5.71 -17.53
N GLY A 339 -8.35 4.66 -17.23
CA GLY A 339 -9.04 3.84 -18.23
C GLY A 339 -10.05 4.63 -19.07
N SER A 340 -10.63 5.71 -18.53
CA SER A 340 -11.66 6.51 -19.21
C SER A 340 -11.23 7.94 -19.56
N TYR A 341 -10.24 8.48 -18.85
CA TYR A 341 -9.87 9.89 -18.95
C TYR A 341 -8.36 10.06 -19.08
N SER A 342 -7.95 11.02 -19.91
CA SER A 342 -6.54 11.25 -20.26
C SER A 342 -6.16 12.73 -20.37
N ARG A 343 -7.13 13.62 -20.07
CA ARG A 343 -7.00 15.07 -20.24
C ARG A 343 -7.56 15.80 -19.03
N PHE A 344 -6.95 16.92 -18.69
CA PHE A 344 -7.37 17.80 -17.61
C PHE A 344 -7.61 19.21 -18.14
N LEU A 345 -8.71 19.83 -17.70
CA LEU A 345 -9.11 21.16 -18.13
C LEU A 345 -9.60 22.00 -16.95
N ILE A 346 -9.17 23.25 -16.90
CA ILE A 346 -9.77 24.28 -16.05
C ILE A 346 -10.46 25.32 -16.92
N THR A 347 -11.75 25.51 -16.69
CA THR A 347 -12.56 26.56 -17.33
C THR A 347 -12.92 27.67 -16.34
N GLU A 348 -13.17 28.87 -16.86
CA GLU A 348 -13.70 30.00 -16.10
C GLU A 348 -15.13 30.34 -16.53
N GLU A 349 -16.09 30.00 -15.67
CA GLU A 349 -17.52 30.04 -15.98
C GLU A 349 -18.33 30.69 -14.85
N SER A 350 -19.61 30.93 -15.10
CA SER A 350 -20.46 31.64 -14.14
C SER A 350 -20.51 30.91 -12.78
N ALA A 351 -20.43 31.67 -11.70
CA ALA A 351 -20.53 31.12 -10.35
C ALA A 351 -21.99 30.82 -9.93
N SER A 352 -23.00 31.29 -10.66
CA SER A 352 -24.41 31.19 -10.26
C SER A 352 -25.02 29.79 -10.45
N LEU A 353 -24.54 29.04 -11.45
CA LEU A 353 -24.95 27.67 -11.74
C LEU A 353 -23.69 26.82 -11.95
N THR A 354 -23.63 25.66 -11.31
CA THR A 354 -22.61 24.67 -11.63
C THR A 354 -22.95 24.08 -13.00
N PRO A 355 -22.07 24.18 -14.00
CA PRO A 355 -22.30 23.59 -15.31
C PRO A 355 -22.22 22.06 -15.23
N ASP A 356 -22.97 21.37 -16.09
CA ASP A 356 -22.94 19.90 -16.22
C ASP A 356 -21.82 19.42 -17.16
N SER A 357 -21.22 20.34 -17.93
CA SER A 357 -20.12 20.06 -18.85
C SER A 357 -19.26 21.31 -19.05
N PRO A 358 -17.96 21.17 -19.39
CA PRO A 358 -17.11 22.33 -19.65
C PRO A 358 -17.67 23.18 -20.79
N THR A 359 -17.58 24.50 -20.65
CA THR A 359 -17.98 25.43 -21.72
C THR A 359 -17.27 25.12 -23.06
N ALA A 360 -18.02 25.18 -24.16
CA ALA A 360 -17.49 25.08 -25.52
C ALA A 360 -16.75 26.36 -25.97
N ASP A 361 -16.88 27.46 -25.23
CA ASP A 361 -16.14 28.69 -25.50
C ASP A 361 -14.68 28.55 -25.06
N LEU A 362 -13.80 28.26 -26.04
CA LEU A 362 -12.36 28.07 -25.83
C LEU A 362 -11.67 29.30 -25.21
N THR A 363 -12.26 30.50 -25.32
CA THR A 363 -11.71 31.71 -24.69
C THR A 363 -11.84 31.69 -23.16
N ARG A 364 -12.66 30.78 -22.62
CA ARG A 364 -12.83 30.52 -21.19
C ARG A 364 -11.94 29.41 -20.65
N TRP A 365 -11.23 28.70 -21.52
CA TRP A 365 -10.29 27.68 -21.11
C TRP A 365 -9.03 28.36 -20.59
N ARG A 366 -8.60 28.00 -19.39
CA ARG A 366 -7.50 28.68 -18.70
C ARG A 366 -6.25 27.82 -18.59
N TYR A 367 -6.42 26.56 -18.22
CA TYR A 367 -5.31 25.64 -18.00
C TYR A 367 -5.66 24.27 -18.53
N TYR A 368 -4.64 23.58 -19.05
CA TYR A 368 -4.83 22.31 -19.73
C TYR A 368 -3.62 21.40 -19.53
N ALA A 369 -3.88 20.10 -19.48
CA ALA A 369 -2.88 19.04 -19.56
C ALA A 369 -3.44 17.83 -20.27
N GLU A 370 -2.59 17.05 -20.94
CA GLU A 370 -2.97 15.79 -21.57
C GLU A 370 -1.84 14.78 -21.58
N ILE A 371 -2.22 13.50 -21.53
CA ILE A 371 -1.32 12.39 -21.85
C ILE A 371 -1.26 12.31 -23.38
N PRO A 372 -0.05 12.24 -24.00
CA PRO A 372 0.07 12.12 -25.44
C PRO A 372 -0.65 10.88 -26.00
N GLN A 373 -1.51 11.10 -26.98
CA GLN A 373 -2.33 10.06 -27.65
C GLN A 373 -1.88 9.82 -29.09
N VAL A 374 -0.75 10.42 -29.49
CA VAL A 374 -0.18 10.23 -30.82
C VAL A 374 0.57 8.91 -30.81
N PRO A 375 0.23 7.96 -31.70
CA PRO A 375 0.97 6.71 -31.83
C PRO A 375 2.44 6.96 -32.15
N ASP A 376 3.33 6.21 -31.53
CA ASP A 376 4.75 6.29 -31.84
C ASP A 376 5.02 5.78 -33.26
N PRO A 377 5.94 6.41 -34.02
CA PRO A 377 6.24 5.98 -35.38
C PRO A 377 7.00 4.66 -35.41
N GLN A 378 7.60 4.24 -34.27
CA GLN A 378 8.14 2.91 -34.13
C GLN A 378 6.99 1.92 -33.96
N ALA A 379 6.97 0.93 -34.84
CA ALA A 379 5.94 -0.08 -34.85
C ALA A 379 6.35 -1.22 -33.91
N GLU A 380 5.44 -1.64 -33.05
CA GLU A 380 5.61 -2.80 -32.18
C GLU A 380 4.93 -4.00 -32.81
N THR A 381 5.57 -5.17 -32.69
CA THR A 381 4.98 -6.42 -33.19
C THR A 381 4.39 -7.16 -32.01
N VAL A 382 3.06 -7.20 -31.97
CA VAL A 382 2.28 -7.94 -30.96
C VAL A 382 1.73 -9.20 -31.62
N GLY A 383 2.33 -10.34 -31.31
CA GLY A 383 2.08 -11.60 -32.03
C GLY A 383 2.43 -11.48 -33.52
N ASN A 384 1.44 -11.59 -34.40
CA ASN A 384 1.60 -11.45 -35.86
C ASN A 384 1.17 -10.08 -36.40
N THR A 385 0.84 -9.12 -35.53
CA THR A 385 0.30 -7.81 -35.93
C THR A 385 1.30 -6.71 -35.61
N THR A 386 1.53 -5.81 -36.55
CA THR A 386 2.27 -4.58 -36.32
C THR A 386 1.30 -3.50 -35.84
N VAL A 387 1.52 -2.98 -34.64
CA VAL A 387 0.69 -1.97 -33.98
C VAL A 387 1.56 -0.77 -33.62
N HIS A 388 0.97 0.43 -33.66
CA HIS A 388 1.62 1.66 -33.21
C HIS A 388 0.89 2.11 -31.95
N TYR A 389 1.52 1.97 -30.80
CA TYR A 389 0.97 2.40 -29.53
C TYR A 389 1.39 3.83 -29.21
N SER A 390 0.50 4.57 -28.56
CA SER A 390 0.80 5.89 -28.00
C SER A 390 1.30 5.76 -26.56
N ASN A 391 1.82 6.87 -26.01
CA ASN A 391 2.17 6.96 -24.59
C ASN A 391 0.98 6.58 -23.67
N LEU A 392 -0.23 7.02 -24.03
CA LEU A 392 -1.46 6.66 -23.31
C LEU A 392 -1.76 5.15 -23.37
N ASP A 393 -1.50 4.50 -24.50
CA ASP A 393 -1.77 3.06 -24.64
C ASP A 393 -0.86 2.25 -23.72
N HIS A 394 0.45 2.52 -23.72
CA HIS A 394 1.39 1.87 -22.78
C HIS A 394 1.01 2.08 -21.32
N LEU A 395 0.64 3.31 -20.95
CA LEU A 395 0.19 3.59 -19.59
C LEU A 395 -1.07 2.80 -19.23
N ARG A 396 -1.98 2.59 -20.18
CA ARG A 396 -3.20 1.80 -19.95
C ARG A 396 -2.92 0.30 -19.90
N HIS A 397 -2.03 -0.22 -20.73
CA HIS A 397 -1.58 -1.62 -20.62
C HIS A 397 -1.03 -1.91 -19.23
N LEU A 398 -0.21 -1.00 -18.69
CA LEU A 398 0.35 -1.12 -17.35
C LEU A 398 -0.70 -1.01 -16.23
N LEU A 399 -1.65 -0.07 -16.34
CA LEU A 399 -2.43 0.41 -15.19
C LEU A 399 -3.94 0.20 -15.27
N SER A 400 -4.52 -0.12 -16.43
CA SER A 400 -5.97 -0.16 -16.62
C SER A 400 -6.49 -1.39 -17.33
N GLY A 401 -5.85 -1.81 -18.42
CA GLY A 401 -6.35 -2.88 -19.28
C GLY A 401 -5.32 -3.20 -20.35
N GLU A 402 -4.96 -4.47 -20.46
CA GLU A 402 -4.02 -4.97 -21.46
C GLU A 402 -4.76 -5.87 -22.47
N PRO A 403 -4.80 -5.50 -23.77
CA PRO A 403 -5.56 -6.24 -24.78
C PRO A 403 -5.23 -7.72 -24.93
N GLN A 404 -3.98 -8.14 -24.75
CA GLN A 404 -3.62 -9.56 -24.83
C GLN A 404 -4.09 -10.35 -23.60
N LEU A 405 -4.09 -9.76 -22.40
CA LEU A 405 -4.64 -10.34 -21.18
C LEU A 405 -6.17 -10.43 -21.25
N ASP A 406 -6.84 -9.42 -21.79
CA ASP A 406 -8.30 -9.45 -21.99
C ASP A 406 -8.73 -10.62 -22.91
N GLN A 407 -7.92 -10.97 -23.91
CA GLN A 407 -8.15 -12.15 -24.76
C GLN A 407 -8.05 -13.47 -23.99
N LEU A 408 -7.37 -13.46 -22.84
CA LEU A 408 -7.24 -14.58 -21.92
C LEU A 408 -8.24 -14.51 -20.76
N SER A 409 -9.21 -13.58 -20.80
CA SER A 409 -10.16 -13.29 -19.73
C SER A 409 -9.49 -12.80 -18.43
N LEU A 410 -8.31 -12.19 -18.54
CA LEU A 410 -7.58 -11.58 -17.44
C LEU A 410 -7.74 -10.06 -17.52
N HIS A 411 -8.80 -9.55 -16.90
CA HIS A 411 -9.10 -8.12 -16.93
C HIS A 411 -8.13 -7.31 -16.07
N GLY A 412 -7.86 -6.08 -16.49
CA GLY A 412 -7.00 -5.14 -15.77
C GLY A 412 -5.62 -4.93 -16.39
N GLY A 413 -4.85 -4.04 -15.78
CA GLY A 413 -3.48 -3.74 -16.22
C GLY A 413 -2.47 -4.77 -15.72
N LEU A 414 -1.31 -4.80 -16.37
CA LEU A 414 -0.19 -5.69 -16.02
C LEU A 414 0.27 -5.54 -14.56
N SER A 415 0.24 -4.31 -14.02
CA SER A 415 0.73 -4.01 -12.67
C SER A 415 0.01 -4.78 -11.56
N VAL A 416 -1.32 -4.93 -11.65
CA VAL A 416 -2.12 -5.66 -10.65
C VAL A 416 -1.77 -7.13 -10.68
N TRP A 417 -1.76 -7.74 -11.86
CA TRP A 417 -1.50 -9.17 -11.98
C TRP A 417 -0.08 -9.52 -11.55
N PHE A 418 0.89 -8.69 -11.91
CA PHE A 418 2.25 -8.81 -11.38
C PHE A 418 2.28 -8.73 -9.85
N PHE A 419 1.66 -7.72 -9.25
CA PHE A 419 1.62 -7.53 -7.80
C PHE A 419 0.98 -8.71 -7.07
N GLU A 420 -0.22 -9.12 -7.50
CA GLU A 420 -0.98 -10.23 -6.90
C GLU A 420 -0.23 -11.56 -7.03
N ASN A 421 0.32 -11.86 -8.21
CA ASN A 421 1.02 -13.11 -8.43
C ASN A 421 2.31 -13.20 -7.60
N VAL A 422 3.09 -12.10 -7.49
CA VAL A 422 4.28 -12.09 -6.63
C VAL A 422 3.90 -12.21 -5.14
N SER A 423 2.76 -11.63 -4.72
CA SER A 423 2.21 -11.81 -3.37
C SER A 423 1.92 -13.29 -3.07
N LYS A 424 1.31 -14.02 -4.02
CA LYS A 424 1.03 -15.46 -3.90
C LYS A 424 2.30 -16.31 -3.82
N ILE A 425 3.34 -15.97 -4.58
CA ILE A 425 4.66 -16.63 -4.45
C ILE A 425 5.20 -16.49 -3.03
N PHE A 426 5.15 -15.28 -2.45
CA PHE A 426 5.58 -15.05 -1.08
C PHE A 426 4.73 -15.81 -0.05
N GLU A 427 3.40 -15.83 -0.22
CA GLU A 427 2.47 -16.59 0.62
C GLU A 427 2.85 -18.08 0.66
N TRP A 428 3.05 -18.70 -0.51
CA TRP A 428 3.38 -20.12 -0.61
C TRP A 428 4.81 -20.43 -0.18
N ALA A 429 5.78 -19.53 -0.38
CA ALA A 429 7.12 -19.71 0.15
C ALA A 429 7.11 -19.72 1.69
N SER A 430 6.28 -18.86 2.32
CA SER A 430 6.06 -18.86 3.77
C SER A 430 5.40 -20.16 4.24
N ALA A 431 4.37 -20.62 3.52
CA ALA A 431 3.71 -21.89 3.81
C ALA A 431 4.68 -23.08 3.70
N ALA A 432 5.49 -23.15 2.63
CA ALA A 432 6.50 -24.18 2.45
C ALA A 432 7.56 -24.17 3.57
N ARG A 433 7.91 -22.98 4.09
CA ARG A 433 8.86 -22.86 5.20
C ARG A 433 8.29 -23.35 6.53
N GLY A 434 6.98 -23.22 6.72
CA GLY A 434 6.23 -23.74 7.87
C GLY A 434 6.55 -23.05 9.19
N THR A 435 6.59 -21.71 9.23
CA THR A 435 6.78 -20.97 10.49
C THR A 435 5.58 -21.21 11.43
N GLY A 436 5.82 -21.80 12.61
CA GLY A 436 4.85 -21.86 13.71
C GLY A 436 3.85 -23.04 13.74
N VAL A 437 3.94 -24.04 12.85
CA VAL A 437 3.02 -25.20 12.80
C VAL A 437 3.82 -26.49 12.55
N PRO A 438 3.39 -27.69 13.04
CA PRO A 438 3.98 -28.95 12.61
C PRO A 438 3.99 -29.05 11.08
N ARG A 439 5.16 -29.29 10.48
CA ARG A 439 5.31 -29.31 9.02
C ARG A 439 4.77 -30.60 8.41
N ASP A 440 3.89 -30.45 7.43
CA ASP A 440 3.42 -31.53 6.58
C ASP A 440 4.14 -31.48 5.22
N ALA A 441 4.83 -32.57 4.86
CA ALA A 441 5.59 -32.64 3.61
C ALA A 441 4.71 -32.52 2.35
N ALA A 442 3.45 -32.95 2.40
CA ALA A 442 2.51 -32.82 1.29
C ALA A 442 2.06 -31.37 1.11
N GLU A 443 1.79 -30.65 2.21
CA GLU A 443 1.49 -29.21 2.16
C GLU A 443 2.67 -28.40 1.62
N MET A 444 3.89 -28.73 2.08
CA MET A 444 5.13 -28.14 1.56
C MET A 444 5.26 -28.39 0.05
N HIS A 445 5.09 -29.64 -0.38
CA HIS A 445 5.17 -30.00 -1.80
C HIS A 445 4.12 -29.25 -2.63
N ASN A 446 2.88 -29.15 -2.16
CA ASN A 446 1.83 -28.42 -2.85
C ASN A 446 2.15 -26.93 -2.98
N ALA A 447 2.68 -26.29 -1.94
CA ALA A 447 3.13 -24.90 -2.02
C ALA A 447 4.26 -24.72 -3.06
N LEU A 448 5.21 -25.64 -3.14
CA LEU A 448 6.30 -25.59 -4.11
C LEU A 448 5.81 -25.76 -5.56
N VAL A 449 4.85 -26.65 -5.78
CA VAL A 449 4.21 -26.81 -7.10
C VAL A 449 3.46 -25.53 -7.49
N LYS A 450 2.68 -24.93 -6.59
CA LYS A 450 1.97 -23.67 -6.87
C LYS A 450 2.92 -22.52 -7.22
N ILE A 451 4.07 -22.44 -6.54
CA ILE A 451 5.12 -21.47 -6.87
C ILE A 451 5.58 -21.65 -8.33
N LEU A 452 5.88 -22.88 -8.73
CA LEU A 452 6.33 -23.17 -10.09
C LEU A 452 5.22 -22.97 -11.13
N ASP A 453 3.97 -23.32 -10.82
CA ASP A 453 2.84 -23.09 -11.71
C ASP A 453 2.69 -21.61 -12.10
N TYR A 454 2.94 -20.67 -11.17
CA TYR A 454 2.88 -19.22 -11.43
C TYR A 454 4.18 -18.65 -12.01
N LEU A 455 5.34 -19.16 -11.63
CA LEU A 455 6.61 -18.68 -12.16
C LEU A 455 6.83 -19.11 -13.61
N ASP A 456 6.55 -20.36 -13.93
CA ASP A 456 6.83 -20.96 -15.24
C ASP A 456 5.63 -20.91 -16.18
N GLY A 457 4.43 -20.83 -15.58
CA GLY A 457 3.17 -20.90 -16.30
C GLY A 457 2.75 -22.34 -16.58
N THR A 458 1.45 -22.54 -16.72
CA THR A 458 0.84 -23.88 -16.88
C THR A 458 1.30 -24.64 -18.11
N GLU A 459 1.78 -23.95 -19.15
CA GLU A 459 2.30 -24.55 -20.38
C GLU A 459 3.73 -25.11 -20.23
N LEU A 460 4.55 -24.54 -19.33
CA LEU A 460 5.99 -24.85 -19.23
C LEU A 460 6.38 -25.52 -17.91
N VAL A 461 5.56 -25.40 -16.86
CA VAL A 461 5.86 -25.95 -15.52
C VAL A 461 6.16 -27.45 -15.51
N ALA A 462 5.59 -28.22 -16.45
CA ALA A 462 5.83 -29.66 -16.58
C ALA A 462 7.30 -30.03 -16.82
N GLN A 463 8.15 -29.07 -17.21
CA GLN A 463 9.59 -29.25 -17.36
C GLN A 463 10.34 -29.26 -16.01
N ASP A 464 9.71 -28.70 -14.98
CA ASP A 464 10.34 -28.34 -13.71
C ASP A 464 9.77 -29.08 -12.49
N VAL A 465 8.66 -29.78 -12.68
CA VAL A 465 8.04 -30.65 -11.67
C VAL A 465 8.16 -32.14 -12.03
N PRO A 466 8.08 -33.05 -11.06
CA PRO A 466 8.02 -34.48 -11.33
C PRO A 466 6.89 -34.84 -12.29
N ARG A 467 7.13 -35.82 -13.16
CA ARG A 467 6.14 -36.27 -14.15
C ARG A 467 4.84 -36.71 -13.47
N GLY A 468 3.71 -36.20 -13.96
CA GLY A 468 2.38 -36.50 -13.43
C GLY A 468 1.93 -35.58 -12.29
N THR A 469 2.73 -34.57 -11.93
CA THR A 469 2.32 -33.52 -10.99
C THR A 469 1.15 -32.73 -11.59
N PRO A 470 0.01 -32.58 -10.88
CA PRO A 470 -1.11 -31.77 -11.33
C PRO A 470 -0.82 -30.27 -11.17
N ILE A 471 -1.47 -29.45 -11.99
CA ILE A 471 -1.55 -27.99 -11.78
C ILE A 471 -2.42 -27.73 -10.55
N LEU A 472 -1.92 -26.93 -9.61
CA LEU A 472 -2.56 -26.66 -8.32
C LEU A 472 -3.08 -25.23 -8.15
N VAL A 473 -2.87 -24.38 -9.15
CA VAL A 473 -3.34 -23.00 -9.20
C VAL A 473 -4.52 -22.84 -10.16
N ASP A 474 -5.15 -21.66 -10.19
CA ASP A 474 -6.13 -21.32 -11.22
C ASP A 474 -5.47 -21.42 -12.62
N PRO A 475 -5.95 -22.30 -13.51
CA PRO A 475 -5.31 -22.51 -14.81
C PRO A 475 -5.46 -21.31 -15.75
N THR A 476 -6.40 -20.40 -15.50
CA THR A 476 -6.58 -19.16 -16.25
C THR A 476 -5.50 -18.15 -15.87
N VAL A 477 -5.31 -17.92 -14.57
CA VAL A 477 -4.31 -16.98 -14.05
C VAL A 477 -2.90 -17.52 -14.29
N GLY A 478 -2.66 -18.80 -14.00
CA GLY A 478 -1.36 -19.45 -14.24
C GLY A 478 -1.00 -19.63 -15.71
N ARG A 479 -1.88 -19.28 -16.66
CA ARG A 479 -1.57 -19.35 -18.10
C ARG A 479 -0.52 -18.31 -18.50
N VAL A 480 -0.50 -17.16 -17.84
CA VAL A 480 0.51 -16.11 -18.05
C VAL A 480 1.54 -16.23 -16.95
N PRO A 481 2.79 -16.61 -17.25
CA PRO A 481 3.79 -16.78 -16.21
C PRO A 481 4.27 -15.43 -15.67
N LEU A 482 4.82 -15.42 -14.46
CA LEU A 482 5.61 -14.26 -13.99
C LEU A 482 6.91 -14.12 -14.79
N LEU A 483 7.58 -15.24 -15.10
CA LEU A 483 8.85 -15.28 -15.82
C LEU A 483 8.65 -15.77 -17.25
N THR A 484 9.26 -15.06 -18.20
CA THR A 484 9.27 -15.53 -19.60
C THR A 484 10.45 -16.47 -19.81
N LEU A 485 10.19 -17.78 -19.80
CA LEU A 485 11.24 -18.80 -19.99
C LEU A 485 11.56 -19.06 -21.46
N ASP A 486 10.52 -19.09 -22.31
CA ASP A 486 10.64 -19.22 -23.76
C ASP A 486 9.57 -18.35 -24.43
N GLU A 487 10.00 -17.23 -25.02
CA GLU A 487 9.14 -16.29 -25.74
C GLU A 487 8.37 -16.94 -26.90
N LYS A 488 8.87 -18.04 -27.47
CA LYS A 488 8.24 -18.71 -28.62
C LYS A 488 7.20 -19.74 -28.21
N ALA A 489 7.28 -20.22 -26.97
CA ALA A 489 6.36 -21.24 -26.47
C ALA A 489 5.08 -20.64 -25.87
N LEU A 490 5.07 -19.34 -25.58
CA LEU A 490 3.97 -18.66 -24.92
C LEU A 490 3.17 -17.78 -25.91
N PRO A 491 1.84 -17.72 -25.76
CA PRO A 491 1.01 -16.84 -26.60
C PRO A 491 1.19 -15.35 -26.26
N VAL A 492 1.61 -15.05 -25.02
CA VAL A 492 1.91 -13.70 -24.51
C VAL A 492 3.17 -13.77 -23.66
N PRO A 493 3.99 -12.70 -23.57
CA PRO A 493 5.10 -12.66 -22.63
C PRO A 493 4.60 -12.81 -21.20
N GLY A 494 5.45 -13.35 -20.32
CA GLY A 494 5.19 -13.31 -18.89
C GLY A 494 5.18 -11.88 -18.35
N TYR A 495 4.53 -11.66 -17.20
CA TYR A 495 4.23 -10.33 -16.69
C TYR A 495 5.43 -9.40 -16.58
N ILE A 496 6.57 -9.88 -16.07
CA ILE A 496 7.78 -9.06 -15.97
C ILE A 496 8.23 -8.58 -17.34
N ARG A 497 8.35 -9.49 -18.30
CA ARG A 497 8.79 -9.15 -19.66
C ARG A 497 7.81 -8.20 -20.35
N HIS A 498 6.52 -8.40 -20.13
CA HIS A 498 5.48 -7.57 -20.72
C HIS A 498 5.57 -6.12 -20.18
N ILE A 499 5.71 -5.96 -18.85
CA ILE A 499 5.92 -4.65 -18.23
C ILE A 499 7.20 -3.99 -18.74
N GLU A 500 8.31 -4.73 -18.84
CA GLU A 500 9.57 -4.21 -19.40
C GLU A 500 9.38 -3.62 -20.80
N LEU A 501 8.60 -4.27 -21.67
CA LEU A 501 8.35 -3.77 -23.03
C LEU A 501 7.65 -2.41 -23.02
N ASP A 502 6.59 -2.24 -22.22
CA ASP A 502 5.90 -0.95 -22.08
C ASP A 502 6.81 0.12 -21.44
N LEU A 503 7.66 -0.24 -20.46
CA LEU A 503 8.62 0.71 -19.86
C LEU A 503 9.70 1.13 -20.86
N ILE A 504 10.19 0.21 -21.69
CA ILE A 504 11.14 0.52 -22.78
C ILE A 504 10.50 1.44 -23.81
N ALA A 505 9.24 1.19 -24.19
CA ALA A 505 8.50 2.08 -25.07
C ALA A 505 8.35 3.48 -24.45
N LEU A 506 7.97 3.58 -23.18
CA LEU A 506 7.89 4.86 -22.46
C LEU A 506 9.26 5.56 -22.35
N THR A 507 10.37 4.85 -22.14
CA THR A 507 11.70 5.47 -22.06
C THR A 507 12.22 5.96 -23.41
N SER A 508 11.83 5.31 -24.52
CA SER A 508 12.26 5.66 -25.88
C SER A 508 11.32 6.62 -26.60
N SER A 509 10.07 6.76 -26.14
CA SER A 509 9.07 7.61 -26.76
C SER A 509 9.50 9.08 -26.81
N PRO A 510 9.39 9.76 -27.97
CA PRO A 510 9.62 11.19 -28.13
C PRO A 510 8.57 12.03 -27.38
N HIS A 511 7.43 11.43 -27.02
CA HIS A 511 6.34 12.09 -26.32
C HIS A 511 6.44 11.99 -24.80
N SER A 512 7.34 11.14 -24.27
CA SER A 512 7.57 11.03 -22.84
C SER A 512 8.30 12.25 -22.27
N THR A 513 7.94 12.64 -21.04
CA THR A 513 8.67 13.69 -20.32
C THR A 513 9.99 13.14 -19.76
N ALA A 514 10.95 14.02 -19.44
CA ALA A 514 12.21 13.60 -18.83
C ALA A 514 12.00 12.88 -17.47
N ALA A 515 11.05 13.39 -16.67
CA ALA A 515 10.68 12.78 -15.39
C ALA A 515 10.02 11.41 -15.56
N GLN A 516 9.15 11.26 -16.58
CA GLN A 516 8.52 9.97 -16.90
C GLN A 516 9.56 8.94 -17.36
N ARG A 517 10.51 9.33 -18.22
CA ARG A 517 11.62 8.45 -18.63
C ARG A 517 12.49 8.04 -17.46
N GLN A 518 12.81 8.98 -16.56
CA GLN A 518 13.60 8.69 -15.37
C GLN A 518 12.88 7.70 -14.45
N LEU A 519 11.58 7.92 -14.18
CA LEU A 519 10.79 7.02 -13.35
C LEU A 519 10.64 5.65 -13.98
N ALA A 520 10.35 5.58 -15.29
CA ALA A 520 10.26 4.31 -16.02
C ALA A 520 11.57 3.51 -15.93
N GLY A 521 12.73 4.17 -16.06
CA GLY A 521 14.03 3.51 -15.87
C GLY A 521 14.29 3.06 -14.41
N GLN A 522 13.77 3.77 -13.41
CA GLN A 522 13.86 3.33 -12.01
C GLN A 522 12.99 2.10 -11.75
N ILE A 523 11.77 2.10 -12.28
CA ILE A 523 10.85 0.96 -12.20
C ILE A 523 11.44 -0.26 -12.92
N ASP A 524 11.99 -0.08 -14.12
CA ASP A 524 12.64 -1.15 -14.88
C ASP A 524 13.84 -1.75 -14.13
N ALA A 525 14.68 -0.92 -13.52
CA ALA A 525 15.81 -1.39 -12.72
C ALA A 525 15.35 -2.22 -11.50
N GLU A 526 14.26 -1.82 -10.85
CA GLU A 526 13.70 -2.57 -9.73
C GLU A 526 13.00 -3.86 -10.19
N LEU A 527 12.29 -3.82 -11.32
CA LEU A 527 11.65 -4.98 -11.93
C LEU A 527 12.69 -6.06 -12.26
N ASN A 528 13.86 -5.66 -12.77
CA ASN A 528 14.99 -6.57 -13.00
C ASN A 528 15.52 -7.23 -11.71
N ARG A 529 15.49 -6.52 -10.57
CA ARG A 529 15.86 -7.11 -9.27
C ARG A 529 14.81 -8.10 -8.80
N VAL A 530 13.52 -7.75 -8.92
CA VAL A 530 12.42 -8.67 -8.61
C VAL A 530 12.53 -9.93 -9.47
N LYS A 531 12.81 -9.78 -10.77
CA LYS A 531 13.07 -10.90 -11.68
C LYS A 531 14.19 -11.80 -11.18
N ALA A 532 15.34 -11.24 -10.82
CA ALA A 532 16.48 -12.02 -10.32
C ALA A 532 16.13 -12.80 -9.03
N ASN A 533 15.38 -12.18 -8.12
CA ASN A 533 14.92 -12.86 -6.90
C ASN A 533 13.94 -14.00 -7.25
N LEU A 534 12.99 -13.78 -8.16
CA LEU A 534 12.05 -14.82 -8.60
C LEU A 534 12.74 -15.95 -9.38
N ASP A 535 13.80 -15.66 -10.14
CA ASP A 535 14.65 -16.68 -10.78
C ASP A 535 15.34 -17.56 -9.72
N GLN A 536 15.73 -17.00 -8.57
CA GLN A 536 16.26 -17.78 -7.44
C GLN A 536 15.16 -18.59 -6.74
N VAL A 537 14.00 -18.00 -6.47
CA VAL A 537 12.83 -18.70 -5.92
C VAL A 537 12.48 -19.93 -6.78
N ARG A 538 12.49 -19.75 -8.11
CA ARG A 538 12.27 -20.84 -9.07
C ARG A 538 13.31 -21.95 -8.91
N GLN A 539 14.59 -21.61 -8.83
CA GLN A 539 15.67 -22.59 -8.66
C GLN A 539 15.51 -23.40 -7.38
N ASP A 540 15.23 -22.73 -6.27
CA ASP A 540 15.03 -23.39 -4.98
C ASP A 540 13.80 -24.30 -5.00
N ALA A 541 12.68 -23.79 -5.55
CA ALA A 541 11.44 -24.55 -5.65
C ALA A 541 11.61 -25.81 -6.50
N ARG A 542 12.33 -25.72 -7.62
CA ARG A 542 12.69 -26.88 -8.47
C ARG A 542 13.51 -27.92 -7.71
N GLN A 543 14.48 -27.49 -6.91
CA GLN A 543 15.26 -28.42 -6.12
C GLN A 543 14.42 -29.10 -5.04
N LEU A 544 13.58 -28.33 -4.35
CA LEU A 544 12.74 -28.79 -3.25
C LEU A 544 11.63 -29.74 -3.72
N VAL A 545 10.94 -29.44 -4.83
CA VAL A 545 9.83 -30.28 -5.34
C VAL A 545 10.30 -31.69 -5.74
N ASN A 546 11.58 -31.84 -6.07
CA ASN A 546 12.19 -33.13 -6.41
C ASN A 546 12.68 -33.93 -5.18
N MET A 547 12.53 -33.39 -3.95
CA MET A 547 12.91 -34.09 -2.72
C MET A 547 11.80 -35.05 -2.25
N SER A 548 12.20 -36.18 -1.68
CA SER A 548 11.26 -37.06 -0.98
C SER A 548 10.69 -36.40 0.28
N PRO A 549 9.52 -36.83 0.79
CA PRO A 549 8.95 -36.29 2.03
C PRO A 549 9.90 -36.29 3.22
N LYS A 550 10.74 -37.33 3.36
CA LYS A 550 11.74 -37.42 4.43
C LYS A 550 12.85 -36.38 4.28
N GLN A 551 13.25 -36.06 3.05
CA GLN A 551 14.26 -35.03 2.77
C GLN A 551 13.69 -33.63 2.99
N LEU A 552 12.45 -33.36 2.57
CA LEU A 552 11.80 -32.07 2.82
C LEU A 552 11.73 -31.72 4.31
N LEU A 553 11.48 -32.72 5.16
CA LEU A 553 11.41 -32.55 6.62
C LEU A 553 12.78 -32.58 7.31
N ALA A 554 13.87 -32.89 6.59
CA ALA A 554 15.20 -32.96 7.16
C ALA A 554 15.76 -31.56 7.46
N SER A 555 16.49 -31.41 8.58
CA SER A 555 17.10 -30.13 8.96
C SER A 555 18.11 -29.60 7.95
N SER A 556 18.71 -30.48 7.13
CA SER A 556 19.61 -30.10 6.04
C SER A 556 18.91 -29.28 4.94
N THR A 557 17.58 -29.34 4.85
CA THR A 557 16.77 -28.65 3.84
C THR A 557 16.38 -27.24 4.30
N PHE A 558 16.53 -26.93 5.59
CA PHE A 558 16.11 -25.64 6.14
C PHE A 558 16.81 -24.44 5.49
N PRO A 559 18.13 -24.45 5.23
CA PRO A 559 18.77 -23.32 4.56
C PRO A 559 18.17 -23.01 3.18
N LEU A 560 17.75 -24.04 2.43
CA LEU A 560 17.13 -23.86 1.12
C LEU A 560 15.70 -23.30 1.21
N LEU A 561 14.94 -23.74 2.21
CA LEU A 561 13.61 -23.17 2.49
C LEU A 561 13.71 -21.73 3.03
N ASP A 562 14.75 -21.43 3.82
CA ASP A 562 15.06 -20.08 4.31
C ASP A 562 15.40 -19.15 3.14
N ASP A 563 16.20 -19.61 2.17
CA ASP A 563 16.51 -18.85 0.96
C ASP A 563 15.25 -18.63 0.11
N LEU A 564 14.48 -19.68 -0.19
CA LEU A 564 13.19 -19.58 -0.91
C LEU A 564 12.29 -18.49 -0.33
N LEU A 565 12.09 -18.51 0.99
CA LEU A 565 11.28 -17.52 1.70
C LEU A 565 11.92 -16.12 1.65
N SER A 566 13.23 -16.02 1.86
CA SER A 566 13.95 -14.75 1.83
C SER A 566 13.86 -14.08 0.46
N GLN A 567 14.11 -14.82 -0.62
CA GLN A 567 14.03 -14.31 -1.99
C GLN A 567 12.62 -13.90 -2.37
N ALA A 568 11.61 -14.72 -2.04
CA ALA A 568 10.21 -14.38 -2.29
C ALA A 568 9.77 -13.15 -1.50
N ARG A 569 10.21 -13.02 -0.24
CA ARG A 569 9.96 -11.84 0.59
C ARG A 569 10.59 -10.58 -0.01
N THR A 570 11.85 -10.65 -0.44
CA THR A 570 12.54 -9.52 -1.05
C THR A 570 11.92 -9.15 -2.40
N ALA A 571 11.56 -10.14 -3.23
CA ALA A 571 10.84 -9.91 -4.49
C ALA A 571 9.52 -9.16 -4.26
N PHE A 572 8.79 -9.49 -3.20
CA PHE A 572 7.50 -8.88 -2.93
C PHE A 572 7.58 -7.54 -2.18
N ILE A 573 8.19 -7.54 -1.00
CA ILE A 573 8.18 -6.42 -0.04
C ILE A 573 9.38 -5.47 -0.25
N GLY A 574 10.42 -5.93 -0.94
CA GLY A 574 11.69 -5.22 -1.06
C GLY A 574 12.55 -5.34 0.20
N GLU A 575 13.52 -4.44 0.30
CA GLU A 575 14.41 -4.33 1.44
C GLU A 575 13.93 -3.23 2.40
N VAL A 576 14.02 -3.47 3.69
CA VAL A 576 13.80 -2.43 4.69
C VAL A 576 15.16 -1.84 5.03
N ASN A 577 15.35 -0.55 4.78
CA ASN A 577 16.56 0.12 5.22
C ASN A 577 16.59 0.13 6.77
N PRO A 578 17.57 -0.53 7.42
CA PRO A 578 17.58 -0.68 8.87
C PRO A 578 17.82 0.64 9.60
N ALA A 579 18.37 1.66 8.94
CA ALA A 579 18.61 2.97 9.53
C ALA A 579 17.40 3.90 9.46
N THR A 580 16.56 3.77 8.43
CA THR A 580 15.40 4.67 8.23
C THR A 580 14.06 4.00 8.48
N GLY A 581 14.00 2.66 8.51
CA GLY A 581 12.76 1.89 8.54
C GLY A 581 11.94 1.99 7.26
N ILE A 582 12.43 2.71 6.24
CA ILE A 582 11.74 2.90 4.97
C ILE A 582 11.97 1.67 4.10
N ARG A 583 10.87 1.16 3.52
CA ARG A 583 10.91 0.08 2.55
C ARG A 583 11.33 0.62 1.20
N SER A 584 12.23 -0.09 0.53
CA SER A 584 12.67 0.23 -0.83
C SER A 584 12.63 -1.01 -1.70
N GLY A 585 12.04 -0.87 -2.89
CA GLY A 585 12.00 -1.92 -3.89
C GLY A 585 10.91 -2.98 -3.67
N GLY A 586 11.03 -4.07 -4.42
CA GLY A 586 10.03 -5.13 -4.50
C GLY A 586 8.79 -4.74 -5.31
N ALA A 587 7.91 -5.73 -5.52
CA ALA A 587 6.67 -5.57 -6.25
C ALA A 587 5.73 -4.52 -5.62
N VAL A 588 5.72 -4.38 -4.29
CA VAL A 588 4.97 -3.32 -3.58
C VAL A 588 5.41 -1.93 -4.06
N TRP A 589 6.72 -1.67 -4.08
CA TRP A 589 7.23 -0.37 -4.50
C TRP A 589 6.92 -0.10 -5.98
N ILE A 590 7.12 -1.10 -6.85
CA ILE A 590 6.79 -1.00 -8.28
C ILE A 590 5.32 -0.63 -8.47
N PHE A 591 4.42 -1.36 -7.79
CA PHE A 591 2.98 -1.15 -7.89
C PHE A 591 2.54 0.24 -7.41
N ASP A 592 3.12 0.73 -6.31
CA ASP A 592 2.80 2.04 -5.75
C ASP A 592 3.29 3.20 -6.64
N HIS A 593 4.42 3.04 -7.33
CA HIS A 593 5.02 4.11 -8.15
C HIS A 593 4.56 4.10 -9.61
N MET A 594 4.00 3.00 -10.10
CA MET A 594 3.58 2.90 -11.50
C MET A 594 2.53 3.94 -11.92
N PRO A 595 1.51 4.28 -11.11
CA PRO A 595 0.56 5.36 -11.41
C PRO A 595 1.21 6.73 -11.66
N GLU A 596 2.37 7.00 -11.06
CA GLU A 596 3.07 8.27 -11.23
C GLU A 596 3.62 8.48 -12.66
N LEU A 597 3.78 7.40 -13.43
CA LEU A 597 4.11 7.46 -14.85
C LEU A 597 3.04 8.18 -15.65
N ALA A 598 1.78 8.14 -15.22
CA ALA A 598 0.64 8.79 -15.88
C ALA A 598 0.42 10.24 -15.43
N ALA A 599 1.39 10.85 -14.77
CA ALA A 599 1.24 12.19 -14.26
C ALA A 599 1.26 13.27 -15.35
N LEU A 600 0.52 14.34 -15.10
CA LEU A 600 0.26 15.42 -16.04
C LEU A 600 0.84 16.73 -15.55
N ASN A 601 1.57 17.45 -16.41
CA ASN A 601 2.00 18.82 -16.12
C ASN A 601 0.99 19.82 -16.68
N VAL A 602 0.50 20.72 -15.84
CA VAL A 602 -0.49 21.72 -16.25
C VAL A 602 0.18 22.94 -16.85
N THR A 603 -0.35 23.38 -17.99
CA THR A 603 0.11 24.57 -18.70
C THR A 603 -1.05 25.52 -18.98
N PRO A 604 -0.80 26.81 -19.26
CA PRO A 604 -1.83 27.70 -19.75
C PRO A 604 -2.43 27.16 -21.04
N TYR A 605 -3.75 27.22 -21.15
CA TYR A 605 -4.42 26.87 -22.39
C TYR A 605 -4.00 27.86 -23.49
N LYS A 606 -3.67 27.33 -24.67
CA LYS A 606 -3.40 28.11 -25.88
C LYS A 606 -4.43 27.69 -26.92
N ALA A 607 -5.22 28.67 -27.37
CA ALA A 607 -6.27 28.48 -28.36
C ALA A 607 -5.71 28.15 -29.75
#